data_AF-A0A2I0R105-F1
#
_entry.id   AF-A0A2I0R105-F1
#
_cell.length_a   1.000
_cell.length_b   1.000
_cell.length_c   1.000
_cell.angle_alpha   90.00
_cell.angle_beta   90.00
_cell.angle_gamma   90.00
#
_symmetry.space_group_name_H-M   'P 1'
#
loop_
_entity.id
_entity.type
_entity.pdbx_description
1 polymer ?
#
loop_
_entity_poly.entity_id
_entity_poly.type
_entity_poly.pdbx_seq_one_letter_code
_entity_poly.pdbx_strand_id
1 'polypeptide(L)'
;MILVIDIQQTLATIGWITLFILLFFIVYRIVMRRLKKGRIEKELYLILHPIEKNPASGTVPIFIEMHTPMEVEIRLFSTKNEINEVIENKKFSKGGNIIELDTTAFANGTYFYQATSKNQKTKKIIEIKN
;
A
#
# COMPACT_ATOMS: atom_id res chain seq x y z
N MET A 1 27.31 61.17 15.57
CA MET A 1 26.46 60.23 16.35
C MET A 1 25.52 59.39 15.47
N ILE A 2 25.19 59.82 14.24
CA ILE A 2 24.29 59.08 13.32
C ILE A 2 24.98 57.83 12.69
N LEU A 3 26.29 57.89 12.42
CA LEU A 3 27.06 56.81 11.76
C LEU A 3 27.26 55.54 12.62
N VAL A 4 27.28 55.67 13.95
CA VAL A 4 27.53 54.53 14.87
C VAL A 4 26.27 53.67 15.03
N ILE A 5 25.09 54.31 14.98
CA ILE A 5 23.79 53.63 15.07
C ILE A 5 23.58 52.71 13.86
N ASP A 6 23.99 53.14 12.66
CA ASP A 6 23.93 52.34 11.43
C ASP A 6 24.80 51.08 11.49
N ILE A 7 26.02 51.17 12.01
CA ILE A 7 26.95 50.03 12.07
C ILE A 7 26.43 48.96 13.04
N GLN A 8 25.92 49.37 14.21
CA GLN A 8 25.34 48.44 15.18
C GLN A 8 24.08 47.75 14.64
N GLN A 9 23.23 48.49 13.92
CA GLN A 9 22.02 47.92 13.30
C GLN A 9 22.36 46.94 12.16
N THR A 10 23.37 47.26 11.34
CA THR A 10 23.82 46.39 10.25
C THR A 10 24.41 45.06 10.79
N LEU A 11 25.22 45.13 11.85
CA LEU A 11 25.76 43.95 12.54
C LEU A 11 24.66 43.06 13.13
N ALA A 12 23.68 43.67 13.80
CA ALA A 12 22.54 42.93 14.35
C ALA A 12 21.76 42.23 13.23
N THR A 13 21.51 42.92 12.11
CA THR A 13 20.77 42.38 10.97
C THR A 13 21.46 41.14 10.37
N ILE A 14 22.79 41.18 10.18
CA ILE A 14 23.56 40.04 9.69
C ILE A 14 23.51 38.86 10.67
N GLY A 15 23.57 39.14 11.98
CA GLY A 15 23.42 38.12 13.03
C GLY A 15 22.05 37.43 12.97
N TRP A 16 20.97 38.20 12.79
CA TRP A 16 19.62 37.66 12.65
C TRP A 16 19.44 36.83 11.37
N ILE A 17 20.01 37.26 10.24
CA ILE A 17 19.94 36.51 8.97
C ILE A 17 20.65 35.17 9.09
N THR A 18 21.87 35.15 9.65
CA THR A 18 22.64 33.92 9.84
C THR A 18 21.96 32.96 10.81
N LEU A 19 21.37 33.48 11.89
CA LEU A 19 20.56 32.69 12.83
C LEU A 19 19.33 32.09 12.14
N PHE A 20 18.63 32.86 11.30
CA PHE A 20 17.45 32.39 10.59
C PHE A 20 17.79 31.28 9.58
N ILE A 21 18.89 31.42 8.85
CA ILE A 21 19.40 30.38 7.95
C ILE A 21 19.71 29.09 8.72
N LEU A 22 20.37 29.20 9.87
CA LEU A 22 20.68 28.04 10.71
C LEU A 22 19.40 27.34 11.19
N LEU A 23 18.40 28.12 11.65
CA LEU A 23 17.11 27.59 12.08
C LEU A 23 16.39 26.89 10.92
N PHE A 24 16.41 27.49 9.72
CA PHE A 24 15.83 26.92 8.51
C PHE A 24 16.44 25.56 8.17
N PHE A 25 17.77 25.41 8.26
CA PHE A 25 18.44 24.12 8.06
C PHE A 25 18.01 23.05 9.06
N ILE A 26 17.85 23.43 10.33
CA ILE A 26 17.38 22.51 11.39
C ILE A 26 15.95 22.05 11.09
N VAL A 27 15.05 22.98 10.77
CA VAL A 27 13.67 22.68 10.42
C VAL A 27 13.60 21.79 9.18
N TYR A 28 14.34 22.12 8.12
CA TYR A 28 14.43 21.31 6.91
C TYR A 28 14.85 19.87 7.21
N ARG A 29 15.89 19.67 8.05
CA ARG A 29 16.36 18.34 8.43
C ARG A 29 15.32 17.56 9.23
N ILE A 30 14.59 18.23 10.13
CA ILE A 30 13.52 17.61 10.92
C ILE A 30 12.35 17.20 10.02
N VAL A 31 11.91 18.08 9.12
CA VAL A 31 10.84 17.81 8.15
C VAL A 31 11.23 16.61 7.28
N MET A 32 12.45 16.59 6.74
CA MET A 32 12.92 15.48 5.90
C MET A 32 12.97 14.14 6.67
N ARG A 33 13.33 14.17 7.97
CA ARG A 33 13.29 12.96 8.82
C ARG A 33 11.87 12.50 9.10
N ARG A 34 10.93 13.42 9.34
CA ARG A 34 9.52 13.06 9.57
C ARG A 34 8.85 12.53 8.32
N LEU A 35 9.16 13.06 7.13
CA LEU A 35 8.64 12.55 5.86
C LEU A 35 9.15 11.15 5.51
N LYS A 36 10.36 10.76 5.96
CA LYS A 36 10.86 9.39 5.77
C LYS A 36 10.10 8.33 6.58
N LYS A 37 9.40 8.70 7.66
CA LYS A 37 8.59 7.76 8.48
C LYS A 37 7.32 7.26 7.77
N GLY A 38 6.96 7.86 6.63
CA GLY A 38 5.84 7.41 5.80
C GLY A 38 6.24 6.53 4.62
N ARG A 39 7.51 6.09 4.52
CA ARG A 39 7.89 5.08 3.52
C ARG A 39 7.26 3.76 3.92
N ILE A 40 6.07 3.55 3.38
CA ILE A 40 5.37 2.29 3.24
C ILE A 40 6.40 1.21 2.92
N GLU A 41 6.66 0.32 3.89
CA GLU A 41 7.59 -0.81 3.72
C GLU A 41 6.99 -1.75 2.67
N LYS A 42 7.36 -1.55 1.40
CA LYS A 42 6.91 -2.35 0.27
C LYS A 42 7.12 -3.86 0.49
N GLU A 43 8.03 -4.23 1.38
CA GLU A 43 8.32 -5.61 1.80
C GLU A 43 7.18 -6.27 2.60
N LEU A 44 6.27 -5.47 3.16
CA LEU A 44 5.09 -5.94 3.89
C LEU A 44 3.83 -6.02 3.01
N TYR A 45 3.96 -5.78 1.70
CA TYR A 45 2.83 -5.81 0.76
C TYR A 45 2.80 -7.12 -0.01
N LEU A 46 1.58 -7.55 -0.32
CA LEU A 46 1.29 -8.66 -1.22
C LEU A 46 0.90 -8.08 -2.58
N ILE A 47 1.33 -8.77 -3.64
CA ILE A 47 0.94 -8.49 -5.01
C ILE A 47 -0.08 -9.56 -5.39
N LEU A 48 -1.32 -9.12 -5.57
CA LEU A 48 -2.39 -9.96 -6.10
C LEU A 48 -2.36 -9.82 -7.62
N HIS A 49 -2.11 -10.91 -8.33
CA HIS A 49 -2.04 -10.91 -9.79
C HIS A 49 -3.44 -11.07 -10.42
N PRO A 50 -3.67 -10.50 -11.60
CA PRO A 50 -4.90 -10.75 -12.34
C PRO A 50 -4.97 -12.23 -12.76
N ILE A 51 -6.17 -12.77 -12.73
CA ILE A 51 -6.44 -14.11 -13.25
C ILE A 51 -6.27 -14.10 -14.77
N GLU A 52 -5.54 -15.08 -15.31
CA GLU A 52 -5.26 -15.17 -16.75
C GLU A 52 -6.49 -15.59 -17.56
N LYS A 53 -7.35 -16.45 -16.98
CA LYS A 53 -8.55 -16.97 -17.64
C LYS A 53 -9.76 -16.10 -17.31
N ASN A 54 -10.11 -15.18 -18.22
CA ASN A 54 -11.29 -14.32 -18.11
C ASN A 54 -12.12 -14.37 -19.42
N PRO A 55 -13.36 -14.86 -19.41
CA PRO A 55 -14.14 -15.29 -18.24
C PRO A 55 -13.63 -16.61 -17.64
N ALA A 56 -13.68 -16.65 -16.31
CA ALA A 56 -13.24 -17.75 -15.48
C ALA A 56 -14.27 -18.87 -15.49
N SER A 57 -13.81 -20.12 -15.65
CA SER A 57 -14.67 -21.31 -15.77
C SER A 57 -13.91 -22.55 -15.29
N GLY A 58 -14.55 -23.37 -14.45
CA GLY A 58 -13.94 -24.52 -13.77
C GLY A 58 -12.99 -24.10 -12.64
N THR A 59 -11.82 -24.73 -12.56
CA THR A 59 -10.77 -24.40 -11.59
C THR A 59 -9.84 -23.32 -12.14
N VAL A 60 -9.63 -22.25 -11.38
CA VAL A 60 -8.92 -21.06 -11.83
C VAL A 60 -7.85 -20.69 -10.81
N PRO A 61 -6.57 -20.59 -11.21
CA PRO A 61 -5.49 -20.26 -10.28
C PRO A 61 -5.46 -18.75 -9.99
N ILE A 62 -5.49 -18.41 -8.71
CA ILE A 62 -5.20 -17.08 -8.18
C ILE A 62 -3.74 -17.05 -7.75
N PHE A 63 -2.96 -16.18 -8.39
CA PHE A 63 -1.55 -16.02 -8.06
C PHE A 63 -1.32 -14.84 -7.12
N ILE A 64 -0.60 -15.11 -6.02
CA ILE A 64 -0.25 -14.14 -5.00
C ILE A 64 1.24 -14.17 -4.78
N GLU A 65 1.87 -13.01 -4.78
CA GLU A 65 3.30 -12.87 -4.52
C GLU A 65 3.53 -12.02 -3.26
N MET A 66 4.44 -12.45 -2.39
CA MET A 66 4.77 -11.70 -1.17
C MET A 66 6.25 -11.75 -0.84
N HIS A 67 6.79 -10.66 -0.33
CA HIS A 67 8.20 -10.56 0.04
C HIS A 67 8.52 -11.14 1.42
N THR A 68 7.50 -11.26 2.29
CA THR A 68 7.62 -11.79 3.65
C THR A 68 6.48 -12.77 3.94
N PRO A 69 6.72 -13.85 4.72
CA PRO A 69 5.65 -14.76 5.11
C PRO A 69 4.61 -14.03 5.96
N MET A 70 3.36 -14.03 5.51
CA MET A 70 2.27 -13.32 6.19
C MET A 70 0.96 -14.10 6.13
N GLU A 71 0.08 -13.80 7.07
CA GLU A 71 -1.28 -14.32 7.10
C GLU A 71 -2.13 -13.53 6.10
N VAL A 72 -2.74 -14.24 5.17
CA VAL A 72 -3.58 -13.66 4.12
C VAL A 72 -4.91 -14.39 4.11
N GLU A 73 -5.97 -13.60 4.17
CA GLU A 73 -7.34 -14.05 4.00
C GLU A 73 -7.83 -13.65 2.61
N ILE A 74 -8.30 -14.63 1.85
CA ILE A 74 -8.84 -14.43 0.52
C ILE A 74 -10.33 -14.63 0.56
N ARG A 75 -11.04 -13.63 0.08
CA ARG A 75 -12.49 -13.64 0.00
C ARG A 75 -12.94 -13.43 -1.42
N LEU A 76 -14.01 -14.14 -1.80
CA LEU A 76 -14.78 -13.86 -3.00
C LEU A 76 -16.08 -13.20 -2.57
N PHE A 77 -16.41 -12.08 -3.20
CA PHE A 77 -17.69 -11.43 -2.95
C PHE A 77 -18.33 -10.90 -4.23
N SER A 78 -19.67 -10.85 -4.24
CA SER A 78 -20.45 -10.27 -5.33
C SER A 78 -21.30 -9.13 -4.80
N THR A 79 -21.26 -7.98 -5.48
CA THR A 79 -22.14 -6.85 -5.16
C THR A 79 -23.59 -7.07 -5.58
N LYS A 80 -23.86 -8.06 -6.45
CA LYS A 80 -25.21 -8.35 -6.96
C LYS A 80 -25.93 -9.43 -6.17
N ASN A 81 -25.20 -10.47 -5.77
CA ASN A 81 -25.79 -11.67 -5.17
C ASN A 81 -25.55 -11.77 -3.66
N GLU A 82 -25.05 -10.71 -3.00
CA GLU A 82 -24.67 -10.69 -1.56
C GLU A 82 -23.73 -11.83 -1.12
N ILE A 83 -23.02 -12.44 -2.08
CA ILE A 83 -22.06 -13.51 -1.80
C ILE A 83 -20.85 -12.89 -1.10
N ASN A 84 -20.38 -13.51 -0.02
CA ASN A 84 -19.16 -13.14 0.70
C ASN A 84 -18.57 -14.40 1.36
N GLU A 85 -17.78 -15.13 0.59
CA GLU A 85 -17.17 -16.39 1.03
C GLU A 85 -15.66 -16.25 1.22
N VAL A 86 -15.16 -16.90 2.26
CA VAL A 86 -13.71 -17.02 2.52
C VAL A 86 -13.22 -18.26 1.78
N ILE A 87 -12.39 -18.07 0.76
CA ILE A 87 -11.82 -19.16 -0.04
C ILE A 87 -10.69 -19.84 0.73
N GLU A 88 -9.77 -19.04 1.26
CA GLU A 88 -8.67 -19.51 2.09
C GLU A 88 -8.30 -18.45 3.14
N ASN A 89 -7.93 -18.94 4.33
CA ASN A 89 -7.31 -18.12 5.36
C ASN A 89 -6.15 -18.91 5.96
N LYS A 90 -4.93 -18.56 5.56
CA LYS A 90 -3.72 -19.23 6.05
C LYS A 90 -2.50 -18.33 5.98
N LYS A 91 -1.43 -18.79 6.60
CA LYS A 91 -0.11 -18.19 6.48
C LYS A 91 0.58 -18.69 5.21
N PHE A 92 0.96 -17.77 4.35
CA PHE A 92 1.67 -18.07 3.11
C PHE A 92 3.18 -17.84 3.26
N SER A 93 3.97 -18.56 2.46
CA SER A 93 5.42 -18.42 2.44
C SER A 93 5.84 -17.25 1.55
N LYS A 94 7.08 -16.79 1.74
CA LYS A 94 7.70 -15.80 0.85
C LYS A 94 7.76 -16.34 -0.58
N GLY A 95 7.44 -15.49 -1.55
CA GLY A 95 7.46 -15.78 -2.98
C GLY A 95 6.05 -15.88 -3.57
N GLY A 96 5.95 -16.57 -4.71
CA GLY A 96 4.71 -16.84 -5.40
C GLY A 96 3.94 -18.02 -4.80
N ASN A 97 2.67 -17.82 -4.52
CA ASN A 97 1.73 -18.81 -4.01
C ASN A 97 0.54 -18.88 -4.96
N ILE A 98 0.11 -20.10 -5.31
CA ILE A 98 -1.05 -20.34 -6.18
C ILE A 98 -2.18 -20.90 -5.32
N ILE A 99 -3.39 -20.40 -5.58
CA ILE A 99 -4.60 -20.79 -4.86
C ILE A 99 -5.65 -21.11 -5.90
N GLU A 100 -6.18 -22.32 -5.82
CA GLU A 100 -7.16 -22.80 -6.79
C GLU A 100 -8.56 -22.38 -6.35
N LEU A 101 -9.21 -21.57 -7.18
CA LEU A 101 -10.62 -21.20 -7.00
C LEU A 101 -11.47 -22.10 -7.89
N ASP A 102 -12.36 -22.88 -7.27
CA ASP A 102 -13.40 -23.60 -8.00
C ASP A 102 -14.57 -22.65 -8.31
N THR A 103 -14.72 -22.29 -9.58
CA THR A 103 -15.79 -21.40 -10.03
C THR A 103 -17.13 -22.11 -10.23
N THR A 104 -17.19 -23.44 -10.19
CA THR A 104 -18.43 -24.22 -10.41
C THR A 104 -19.43 -24.08 -9.28
N ALA A 105 -18.96 -23.74 -8.07
CA ALA A 105 -19.81 -23.46 -6.92
C ALA A 105 -20.55 -22.11 -7.01
N PHE A 106 -20.17 -21.25 -7.96
CA PHE A 106 -20.69 -19.88 -8.08
C PHE A 106 -21.53 -19.69 -9.34
N ALA A 107 -22.61 -18.92 -9.21
CA ALA A 107 -23.47 -18.57 -10.34
C ALA A 107 -22.74 -17.64 -11.33
N ASN A 108 -23.09 -17.70 -12.61
CA ASN A 108 -22.48 -16.85 -13.64
C ASN A 108 -22.70 -15.37 -13.33
N GLY A 109 -21.62 -14.57 -13.39
CA GLY A 109 -21.67 -13.15 -13.07
C GLY A 109 -20.32 -12.53 -12.74
N THR A 110 -20.35 -11.25 -12.34
CA THR A 110 -19.16 -10.50 -11.94
C THR A 110 -18.94 -10.64 -10.44
N TYR A 111 -17.72 -11.02 -10.07
CA TYR A 111 -17.26 -11.17 -8.69
C TYR A 111 -16.00 -10.34 -8.45
N PHE A 112 -15.74 -10.09 -7.17
CA PHE A 112 -14.52 -9.48 -6.71
C PHE A 112 -13.81 -10.48 -5.80
N TYR A 113 -12.54 -10.73 -6.09
CA TYR A 113 -11.68 -11.47 -5.17
C TYR A 113 -10.76 -10.48 -4.46
N GLN A 114 -10.67 -10.60 -3.15
CA GLN A 114 -9.91 -9.71 -2.28
C GLN A 114 -8.95 -10.51 -1.43
N ALA A 115 -7.68 -10.10 -1.44
CA ALA A 115 -6.67 -10.55 -0.51
C ALA A 115 -6.51 -9.50 0.60
N THR A 116 -6.68 -9.95 1.84
CA THR A 116 -6.56 -9.12 3.05
C THR A 116 -5.41 -9.64 3.89
N SER A 117 -4.42 -8.80 4.13
CA SER A 117 -3.38 -9.01 5.14
C SER A 117 -3.52 -7.97 6.25
N LYS A 118 -2.73 -8.10 7.31
CA LYS A 118 -2.71 -7.13 8.43
C LYS A 118 -2.46 -5.69 7.97
N ASN A 119 -1.69 -5.50 6.91
CA ASN A 119 -1.19 -4.19 6.47
C ASN A 119 -1.80 -3.72 5.15
N GLN A 120 -2.55 -4.58 4.44
CA GLN A 120 -3.06 -4.28 3.11
C GLN A 120 -4.38 -4.97 2.83
N LYS A 121 -5.25 -4.29 2.08
CA LYS A 121 -6.38 -4.90 1.37
C LYS A 121 -6.21 -4.61 -0.11
N THR A 122 -6.23 -5.65 -0.94
CA THR A 122 -6.19 -5.51 -2.40
C THR A 122 -7.31 -6.34 -3.01
N LYS A 123 -7.96 -5.80 -4.05
CA LYS A 123 -9.11 -6.43 -4.70
C LYS A 123 -8.97 -6.37 -6.22
N LYS A 124 -9.48 -7.39 -6.88
CA LYS A 124 -9.55 -7.48 -8.34
C LYS A 124 -10.89 -8.06 -8.77
N ILE A 125 -11.26 -7.78 -10.01
CA ILE A 125 -12.53 -8.20 -10.61
C ILE A 125 -12.29 -9.47 -11.40
N ILE A 126 -13.23 -10.40 -11.32
CA ILE A 126 -13.29 -11.63 -12.12
C ILE A 126 -14.72 -11.78 -12.66
N GLU A 127 -14.85 -12.19 -13.92
CA GLU A 127 -16.13 -12.60 -14.48
C GLU A 127 -16.16 -14.13 -14.51
N ILE A 128 -17.16 -14.73 -13.86
CA ILE A 128 -17.38 -16.18 -13.86
C ILE A 128 -18.44 -16.51 -14.91
N LYS A 129 -18.09 -17.42 -15.83
CA LYS A 129 -18.99 -17.93 -16.87
C LYS A 129 -18.77 -19.43 -17.03
N ASN A 130 -19.55 -20.21 -16.27
CA ASN A 130 -19.70 -21.65 -16.42
C ASN A 130 -20.68 -22.01 -17.53
#